data_AF-A0A074VH07-F1
#
_entry.id   AF-A0A074VH07-F1
#
_cell.length_a   1.000
_cell.length_b   1.000
_cell.length_c   1.000
_cell.angle_alpha   90.00
_cell.angle_beta   90.00
_cell.angle_gamma   90.00
#
_symmetry.space_group_name_H-M   'P 1'
#
loop_
_entity.id
_entity.type
_entity.pdbx_description
1 polymer ?
#
loop_
_entity_poly.entity_id
_entity_poly.type
_entity_poly.pdbx_seq_one_letter_code
_entity_poly.pdbx_strand_id
1 'polypeptide(L)'
;MKILCGIEELNDNLQYKEINNTYIVFQKDPINKQYATSLEEAIILTNYDNQLVIESLKSTISTKMFNIIMDNNRINPNCSFEIQKKLNTNGGKTKFASTLLYNMITVTANTDPDSSNIIPELPQYITDGFDWLKRQLENDKGK
;
A
#
# COMPACT_ATOMS: atom_id res chain seq x y z
N MET A 1 8.33 19.31 3.09
CA MET A 1 7.07 19.78 2.47
C MET A 1 6.99 19.16 1.08
N LYS A 2 6.14 18.16 0.88
CA LYS A 2 5.97 17.50 -0.43
C LYS A 2 5.09 18.46 -1.25
N ILE A 3 5.69 19.22 -2.15
CA ILE A 3 4.95 20.00 -3.13
C ILE A 3 4.53 18.99 -4.20
N LEU A 4 3.27 18.58 -4.17
CA LEU A 4 2.66 17.92 -5.31
C LEU A 4 2.75 18.92 -6.47
N CYS A 5 3.29 18.53 -7.62
CA CYS A 5 3.27 19.38 -8.81
C CYS A 5 1.81 19.61 -9.21
N GLY A 6 1.26 20.73 -8.76
CA GLY A 6 -0.11 21.16 -8.90
C GLY A 6 -0.32 22.28 -7.89
N ILE A 7 -0.45 23.51 -8.37
CA ILE A 7 -0.71 24.73 -7.58
C ILE A 7 -2.14 24.79 -7.02
N GLU A 8 -2.83 23.66 -7.00
CA GLU A 8 -4.19 23.53 -6.48
C GLU A 8 -4.09 22.63 -5.25
N GLU A 9 -4.51 23.14 -4.09
CA GLU A 9 -4.90 22.28 -2.99
C GLU A 9 -5.87 21.25 -3.58
N LEU A 10 -5.62 19.95 -3.36
CA LEU A 10 -6.61 18.93 -3.67
C LEU A 10 -7.86 19.33 -2.89
N ASN A 11 -8.86 19.90 -3.56
CA ASN A 11 -10.10 20.30 -2.93
C ASN A 11 -10.58 19.12 -2.08
N ASP A 12 -10.98 19.37 -0.83
CA ASP A 12 -11.45 18.38 0.15
C ASP A 12 -12.66 17.52 -0.32
N ASN A 13 -13.08 17.69 -1.57
CA ASN A 13 -14.24 17.06 -2.20
C ASN A 13 -13.87 16.11 -3.35
N LEU A 14 -12.62 15.65 -3.47
CA LEU A 14 -12.30 14.59 -4.41
C LEU A 14 -13.01 13.31 -3.95
N GLN A 15 -13.92 12.77 -4.76
CA GLN A 15 -14.71 11.58 -4.45
C GLN A 15 -14.42 10.48 -5.47
N TYR A 16 -14.61 9.23 -5.06
CA TYR A 16 -14.64 8.11 -6.00
C TYR A 16 -15.80 8.29 -6.99
N LYS A 17 -15.63 7.73 -8.19
CA LYS A 17 -16.59 7.93 -9.28
C LYS A 17 -17.08 6.60 -9.81
N GLU A 18 -18.40 6.44 -9.85
CA GLU A 18 -19.07 5.33 -10.53
C GLU A 18 -19.51 5.77 -11.93
N ILE A 19 -19.20 4.96 -12.94
CA ILE A 19 -19.59 5.16 -14.34
C ILE A 19 -20.06 3.82 -14.90
N ASN A 20 -21.37 3.68 -15.14
CA ASN A 20 -21.99 2.43 -15.59
C ASN A 20 -21.65 1.26 -14.65
N ASN A 21 -20.90 0.26 -15.13
CA ASN A 21 -20.44 -0.91 -14.39
C ASN A 21 -18.99 -0.78 -13.91
N THR A 22 -18.45 0.43 -13.84
CA THR A 22 -17.07 0.71 -13.45
C THR A 22 -17.01 1.65 -12.25
N TYR A 23 -16.23 1.29 -11.24
CA TYR A 23 -15.96 2.15 -10.08
C TYR A 23 -14.50 2.54 -10.04
N ILE A 24 -14.25 3.85 -10.07
CA ILE A 24 -12.93 4.46 -10.10
C ILE A 24 -12.56 4.86 -8.68
N VAL A 25 -11.63 4.10 -8.10
CA VAL A 25 -11.01 4.35 -6.81
C VAL A 25 -9.55 4.78 -6.98
N PHE A 26 -9.07 5.61 -6.06
CA PHE A 26 -7.70 6.12 -6.06
C PHE A 26 -7.30 6.62 -4.66
N GLN A 27 -6.01 6.83 -4.43
CA GLN A 27 -5.53 7.40 -3.16
C GLN A 27 -5.93 8.88 -3.06
N LYS A 28 -7.08 9.15 -2.43
CA LYS A 28 -7.60 10.52 -2.23
C LYS A 28 -7.34 11.08 -0.83
N ASP A 29 -7.25 10.22 0.17
CA ASP A 29 -7.03 10.59 1.57
C ASP A 29 -5.55 10.38 1.94
N PRO A 30 -4.95 11.18 2.84
CA PRO A 30 -3.56 10.97 3.25
C PRO A 30 -3.42 9.74 4.15
N ILE A 31 -2.40 8.92 3.93
CA ILE A 31 -1.98 7.83 4.85
C ILE A 31 -0.76 8.32 5.62
N ASN A 32 -0.82 8.34 6.95
CA ASN A 32 0.27 8.89 7.78
C ASN A 32 0.72 10.31 7.34
N LYS A 33 -0.25 11.17 7.00
CA LYS A 33 -0.04 12.55 6.48
C LYS A 33 0.68 12.62 5.12
N GLN A 34 0.81 11.51 4.41
CA GLN A 34 1.43 11.44 3.09
C GLN A 34 0.39 11.06 2.04
N TYR A 35 0.49 11.65 0.85
CA TYR A 35 -0.21 11.16 -0.33
C TYR A 35 0.70 10.19 -1.08
N ALA A 36 0.29 8.93 -1.11
CA ALA A 36 1.00 7.89 -1.84
C ALA A 36 0.88 8.09 -3.34
N THR A 37 1.99 7.98 -4.05
CA THR A 37 2.08 8.15 -5.51
C THR A 37 2.19 6.82 -6.26
N SER A 38 2.26 5.71 -5.53
CA SER A 38 2.19 4.35 -6.06
C SER A 38 1.53 3.40 -5.06
N LEU A 39 1.08 2.24 -5.55
CA LEU A 39 0.52 1.20 -4.70
C LEU A 39 1.54 0.71 -3.66
N GLU A 40 2.81 0.56 -4.03
CA GLU A 40 3.84 0.12 -3.08
C GLU A 40 4.05 1.15 -1.97
N GLU A 41 4.05 2.45 -2.29
CA GLU A 41 4.13 3.52 -1.29
C GLU A 41 2.91 3.48 -0.36
N ALA A 42 1.71 3.26 -0.90
CA ALA A 42 0.50 3.14 -0.11
C ALA A 42 0.55 1.93 0.83
N ILE A 43 0.99 0.75 0.35
CA ILE A 43 1.18 -0.45 1.17
C ILE A 43 2.17 -0.20 2.29
N ILE A 44 3.31 0.43 2.00
CA ILE A 44 4.33 0.75 3.01
C ILE A 44 3.80 1.74 4.06
N LEU A 45 3.06 2.76 3.62
CA LEU A 45 2.46 3.74 4.53
C LEU A 45 1.38 3.13 5.41
N THR A 46 0.52 2.26 4.88
CA THR A 46 -0.52 1.56 5.65
C THR A 46 0.10 0.60 6.67
N ASN A 47 1.23 -0.01 6.33
CA ASN A 47 1.80 -1.14 7.07
C ASN A 47 3.24 -0.88 7.54
N TYR A 48 3.50 0.35 7.99
CA TYR A 48 4.86 0.80 8.30
C TYR A 48 5.51 0.04 9.47
N ASP A 49 4.72 -0.64 10.30
CA ASP A 49 5.16 -1.48 11.42
C ASP A 49 4.93 -2.99 11.19
N ASN A 50 4.46 -3.39 10.01
CA ASN A 50 4.26 -4.79 9.67
C ASN A 50 5.59 -5.47 9.32
N GLN A 51 5.87 -6.59 9.99
CA GLN A 51 7.13 -7.32 9.84
C GLN A 51 7.35 -7.86 8.41
N LEU A 52 6.32 -8.36 7.74
CA LEU A 52 6.45 -8.86 6.37
C LEU A 52 6.80 -7.74 5.39
N VAL A 53 6.22 -6.55 5.58
CA VAL A 53 6.55 -5.36 4.77
C VAL A 53 7.99 -4.94 5.02
N ILE A 54 8.41 -4.88 6.28
CA ILE A 54 9.79 -4.53 6.67
C ILE A 54 10.80 -5.51 6.05
N GLU A 55 10.56 -6.81 6.16
CA GLU A 55 11.44 -7.86 5.62
C GLU A 55 11.49 -7.84 4.08
N SER A 56 10.34 -7.65 3.43
CA SER A 56 10.25 -7.52 1.97
C SER A 56 10.99 -6.27 1.48
N LEU A 57 10.94 -5.18 2.23
CA LEU A 57 11.67 -3.97 1.91
C LEU A 57 13.18 -4.19 2.09
N LYS A 58 13.60 -4.79 3.21
CA LYS A 58 15.00 -5.12 3.52
C LYS A 58 15.67 -5.95 2.43
N SER A 59 14.96 -6.91 1.84
CA SER A 59 15.48 -7.75 0.76
C SER A 59 15.56 -7.03 -0.59
N THR A 60 14.84 -5.91 -0.73
CA THR A 60 14.69 -5.18 -1.99
C THR A 60 15.65 -4.00 -2.10
N ILE A 61 15.81 -3.21 -1.04
CA ILE A 61 16.67 -2.01 -1.05
C ILE A 61 18.05 -2.32 -0.44
N SER A 62 19.02 -1.40 -0.63
CA SER A 62 20.34 -1.58 -0.04
C SER A 62 20.30 -1.46 1.48
N THR A 63 21.16 -2.20 2.18
CA THR A 63 21.29 -2.14 3.66
C THR A 63 21.50 -0.73 4.17
N LYS A 64 22.30 0.09 3.46
CA LYS A 64 22.51 1.50 3.81
C LYS A 64 21.20 2.28 3.80
N MET A 65 20.38 2.12 2.75
CA MET A 65 19.09 2.80 2.66
C MET A 65 18.12 2.27 3.72
N PHE A 66 18.07 0.95 3.89
CA PHE A 66 17.25 0.30 4.90
C PHE A 66 17.51 0.85 6.31
N ASN A 67 18.78 0.99 6.70
CA ASN A 67 19.13 1.53 8.01
C ASN A 67 18.74 3.01 8.20
N ILE A 68 18.62 3.79 7.12
CA ILE A 68 18.23 5.21 7.18
C ILE A 68 16.72 5.36 7.40
N ILE A 69 15.93 4.47 6.77
CA ILE A 69 14.46 4.58 6.79
C ILE A 69 13.82 3.93 8.02
N MET A 70 14.58 3.17 8.81
CA MET A 70 14.06 2.50 10.01
C MET A 70 14.14 3.42 11.23
N ASP A 71 13.06 3.47 12.00
CA ASP A 71 12.94 4.16 13.27
C ASP A 71 12.23 3.23 14.27
N ASN A 72 12.92 2.88 15.37
CA ASN A 72 12.40 2.02 16.45
C ASN A 72 11.70 0.72 15.95
N ASN A 73 12.39 -0.05 15.09
CA ASN A 73 11.89 -1.28 14.46
C ASN A 73 10.69 -1.11 13.53
N ARG A 74 10.39 0.12 13.09
CA ARG A 74 9.33 0.42 12.12
C ARG A 74 9.90 1.25 10.98
N ILE A 75 9.22 1.27 9.84
CA ILE A 75 9.55 2.17 8.74
C ILE A 75 9.12 3.58 9.14
N ASN A 76 9.99 4.56 9.01
CA ASN A 76 9.66 5.96 9.19
C ASN A 76 8.73 6.41 8.03
N PRO A 77 7.46 6.74 8.27
CA PRO A 77 6.53 7.11 7.21
C PRO A 77 6.96 8.37 6.45
N ASN A 78 7.76 9.24 7.05
CA ASN A 78 8.30 10.44 6.38
C ASN A 78 9.31 10.09 5.28
N CYS A 79 9.84 8.88 5.25
CA CYS A 79 10.74 8.39 4.21
C CYS A 79 10.02 7.68 3.06
N SER A 80 8.67 7.67 3.04
CA SER A 80 7.89 6.91 2.04
C SER A 80 8.25 7.27 0.61
N PHE A 81 8.53 8.56 0.36
CA PHE A 81 8.86 9.06 -0.96
C PHE A 81 10.26 8.61 -1.42
N GLU A 82 11.25 8.66 -0.53
CA GLU A 82 12.59 8.17 -0.81
C GLU A 82 12.58 6.66 -1.04
N ILE A 83 11.77 5.92 -0.28
CA ILE A 83 11.56 4.49 -0.49
C ILE A 83 10.93 4.25 -1.86
N GLN A 84 9.84 4.95 -2.20
CA GLN A 84 9.16 4.86 -3.49
C GLN A 84 10.12 5.12 -4.66
N LYS A 85 10.93 6.18 -4.56
CA LYS A 85 11.95 6.50 -5.56
C LYS A 85 12.95 5.36 -5.72
N LYS A 86 13.37 4.75 -4.61
CA LYS A 86 14.32 3.65 -4.64
C LYS A 86 13.72 2.41 -5.28
N LEU A 87 12.48 2.07 -4.96
CA LEU A 87 11.74 0.96 -5.56
C LEU A 87 11.53 1.16 -7.07
N ASN A 88 11.41 2.41 -7.53
CA ASN A 88 11.25 2.71 -8.95
C ASN A 88 12.53 2.47 -9.79
N THR A 89 13.65 2.11 -9.17
CA THR A 89 14.90 1.79 -9.88
C THR A 89 15.12 0.28 -9.99
N ASN A 90 15.70 -0.17 -11.11
CA ASN A 90 16.21 -1.53 -11.31
C ASN A 90 15.22 -2.66 -10.96
N GLY A 91 13.94 -2.51 -11.31
CA GLY A 91 12.91 -3.53 -11.05
C GLY A 91 12.53 -3.70 -9.57
N GLY A 92 12.87 -2.73 -8.71
CA GLY A 92 12.61 -2.79 -7.27
C GLY A 92 11.13 -2.98 -6.92
N LYS A 93 10.20 -2.33 -7.65
CA LYS A 93 8.75 -2.52 -7.46
C LYS A 93 8.33 -3.97 -7.62
N THR A 94 8.71 -4.60 -8.73
CA THR A 94 8.42 -6.02 -8.99
C THR A 94 9.04 -6.90 -7.91
N LYS A 95 10.31 -6.67 -7.55
CA LYS A 95 11.00 -7.45 -6.52
C LYS A 95 10.30 -7.34 -5.16
N PHE A 96 9.94 -6.12 -4.75
CA PHE A 96 9.21 -5.87 -3.51
C PHE A 96 7.87 -6.58 -3.51
N ALA A 97 7.04 -6.36 -4.54
CA ALA A 97 5.70 -6.94 -4.65
C ALA A 97 5.74 -8.48 -4.66
N SER A 98 6.62 -9.09 -5.45
CA SER A 98 6.75 -10.55 -5.52
C SER A 98 7.28 -11.15 -4.22
N THR A 99 8.23 -10.46 -3.56
CA THR A 99 8.75 -10.93 -2.27
C THR A 99 7.70 -10.83 -1.17
N LEU A 100 6.96 -9.73 -1.11
CA LEU A 100 5.86 -9.54 -0.15
C LEU A 100 4.79 -10.60 -0.36
N LEU A 101 4.39 -10.86 -1.61
CA LEU A 101 3.42 -11.90 -1.94
C LEU A 101 3.89 -13.30 -1.52
N TYR A 102 5.15 -13.64 -1.81
CA TYR A 102 5.75 -14.91 -1.40
C TYR A 102 5.76 -15.07 0.12
N ASN A 103 6.15 -14.02 0.84
CA ASN A 103 6.16 -14.02 2.30
C ASN A 103 4.76 -14.20 2.89
N MET A 104 3.75 -13.51 2.33
CA MET A 104 2.35 -13.67 2.74
C MET A 104 1.87 -15.11 2.53
N ILE A 105 2.11 -15.72 1.36
CA ILE A 105 1.73 -17.11 1.07
C ILE A 105 2.41 -18.09 2.02
N THR A 106 3.69 -17.86 2.31
CA THR A 106 4.47 -18.74 3.18
C THR A 106 3.98 -18.67 4.62
N VAL A 107 3.65 -17.48 5.12
CA VAL A 107 3.08 -17.33 6.47
C VAL A 107 1.69 -17.95 6.55
N THR A 108 0.79 -17.67 5.60
CA THR A 108 -0.58 -18.21 5.63
C THR A 108 -0.62 -19.72 5.52
N ALA A 109 0.32 -20.34 4.80
CA ALA A 109 0.41 -21.79 4.71
C ALA A 109 0.91 -22.47 6.00
N ASN A 110 1.64 -21.74 6.86
CA ASN A 110 2.36 -22.30 8.01
C ASN A 110 1.90 -21.76 9.38
N THR A 111 0.92 -20.87 9.41
CA THR A 111 0.46 -20.20 10.64
C THR A 111 -1.04 -20.41 10.85
N ASP A 112 -1.45 -20.44 12.11
CA ASP A 112 -2.86 -20.47 12.52
C ASP A 112 -3.63 -19.28 11.91
N PRO A 113 -4.80 -19.48 11.26
CA PRO A 113 -5.63 -18.42 10.71
C PRO A 113 -5.98 -17.27 11.68
N ASP A 114 -5.88 -17.48 13.00
CA ASP A 114 -6.12 -16.43 14.00
C ASP A 114 -4.93 -15.46 14.20
N SER A 115 -3.80 -15.64 13.50
CA SER A 115 -2.64 -14.73 13.56
C SER A 115 -2.80 -13.52 12.62
N SER A 116 -3.91 -12.78 12.77
CA SER A 116 -4.32 -11.69 11.87
C SER A 116 -3.32 -10.53 11.75
N ASN A 117 -2.46 -10.33 12.76
CA ASN A 117 -1.51 -9.21 12.79
C ASN A 117 -0.27 -9.40 11.88
N ILE A 118 -0.13 -10.56 11.24
CA ILE A 118 1.06 -10.84 10.41
C ILE A 118 0.84 -10.39 8.95
N ILE A 119 -0.38 -10.47 8.44
CA ILE A 119 -0.68 -10.14 7.04
C ILE A 119 -0.86 -8.63 6.89
N PRO A 120 -0.16 -7.98 5.93
CA PRO A 120 -0.34 -6.56 5.66
C PRO A 120 -1.77 -6.24 5.23
N GLU A 121 -2.29 -5.12 5.71
CA GLU A 121 -3.58 -4.56 5.31
C GLU A 121 -3.49 -3.89 3.93
N LEU A 122 -4.60 -3.92 3.20
CA LEU A 122 -4.72 -3.17 1.96
C LEU A 122 -4.95 -1.68 2.26
N PRO A 123 -4.40 -0.76 1.45
CA PRO A 123 -4.78 0.65 1.51
C PRO A 123 -6.30 0.81 1.33
N GLN A 124 -6.91 1.72 2.09
CA GLN A 124 -8.37 1.87 2.18
C GLN A 124 -9.06 1.97 0.81
N TYR A 125 -8.50 2.75 -0.13
CA TYR A 125 -9.11 2.91 -1.46
C TYR A 125 -9.20 1.62 -2.27
N ILE A 126 -8.31 0.65 -2.03
CA ILE A 126 -8.38 -0.69 -2.63
C ILE A 126 -9.49 -1.50 -1.99
N THR A 127 -9.59 -1.46 -0.65
CA THR A 127 -10.67 -2.11 0.11
C THR A 127 -12.04 -1.59 -0.33
N ASP A 128 -12.19 -0.28 -0.46
CA ASP A 128 -13.44 0.36 -0.92
C ASP A 128 -13.82 -0.11 -2.35
N GLY A 129 -12.82 -0.29 -3.21
CA GLY A 129 -13.00 -0.84 -4.56
C GLY A 129 -13.48 -2.30 -4.54
N PHE A 130 -12.90 -3.14 -3.68
CA PHE A 130 -13.33 -4.52 -3.51
C PHE A 130 -14.71 -4.65 -2.87
N ASP A 131 -15.04 -3.80 -1.89
CA ASP A 131 -16.36 -3.78 -1.26
C ASP A 131 -17.45 -3.35 -2.24
N TRP A 132 -17.16 -2.37 -3.11
CA TRP A 132 -18.05 -2.03 -4.21
C TRP A 132 -18.22 -3.21 -5.16
N LEU A 133 -17.13 -3.86 -5.60
CA LEU A 133 -17.19 -4.99 -6.51
C LEU A 133 -18.00 -6.16 -5.93
N LYS A 134 -17.80 -6.47 -4.65
CA LYS A 134 -18.54 -7.51 -3.93
C LYS A 134 -20.03 -7.23 -3.95
N ARG A 135 -20.46 -6.00 -3.61
CA ARG A 135 -21.87 -5.59 -3.65
C ARG A 135 -22.48 -5.73 -5.05
N GLN A 136 -21.74 -5.34 -6.09
CA GLN A 136 -22.24 -5.49 -7.47
C GLN A 136 -22.46 -6.96 -7.84
N LEU A 137 -21.53 -7.83 -7.48
CA LEU A 137 -21.63 -9.28 -7.76
C LEU A 137 -22.74 -9.96 -6.94
N GLU A 138 -22.96 -9.53 -5.70
CA GLU A 138 -24.06 -10.04 -4.86
C GLU A 138 -25.43 -9.61 -5.40
N ASN A 139 -25.55 -8.37 -5.87
CA ASN A 139 -26.77 -7.85 -6.49
C ASN A 139 -27.08 -8.50 -7.84
N ASP A 140 -26.06 -8.94 -8.59
CA ASP A 140 -26.24 -9.63 -9.87
C ASP A 140 -26.72 -11.08 -9.70
N LYS A 141 -26.29 -11.76 -8.62
CA LYS A 141 -26.76 -13.12 -8.27
C LYS A 141 -28.22 -13.18 -7.77
N GLY A 142 -28.90 -12.03 -7.66
CA GLY A 142 -30.30 -11.90 -7.30
C GLY A 142 -31.25 -11.63 -8.48
N LYS A 143 -30.78 -11.77 -9.72
CA LYS A 143 -31.58 -11.67 -10.95
C LYS A 143 -31.71 -13.01 -11.67
#